data_AF-A0A941NMQ5-F1
#
_entry.id   AF-A0A941NMQ5-F1
#
_cell.length_a   1.000
_cell.length_b   1.000
_cell.length_c   1.000
_cell.angle_alpha   90.00
_cell.angle_beta   90.00
_cell.angle_gamma   90.00
#
_symmetry.space_group_name_H-M   'P 1'
#
loop_
_entity.id
_entity.type
_entity.pdbx_description
1 polymer ?
#
loop_
_entity_poly.entity_id
_entity_poly.type
_entity_poly.pdbx_seq_one_letter_code
_entity_poly.pdbx_strand_id
1 'polypeptide(L)'
;LAAKADINFALDAEEADRLVLSLKLLDRLAREDSLGSWRGLGLAVQAYQKRAPDVIAQLAALARETGRRLMVRLVKGAYWDNEIKRAQVGGRPGYPVFTTKPATDLSYLVCARALIDAAPHLYGQFATHNAHTLAAVRAMAGDVRIEHQRLHGMGEVLYDAAAERFGALSLRTYAPVGAHEDLLPYLVRRLLENGANTSFVHLLLDDETPPETVAVDPIALVEAQPGPHPRIPLPRDMYGDRRNSEGLDLSIETVRKELRAGLAALRHGDGRPLINGASTTEGSSETVRNPLDLSEIGQSAEAGKAQIEAAFAAAAHAQPDWDARGGAARAQILRAMADALEVHRGRLIALAVREAGKTWSDAIGEVREAADFCRYYALLAER
;
A
#
# COMPACT_ATOMS: atom_id res chain seq x y z
N LEU A 1 -15.98 -23.68 -15.28
CA LEU A 1 -15.20 -24.83 -15.78
C LEU A 1 -14.61 -25.65 -14.64
N ALA A 2 -13.79 -25.04 -13.76
CA ALA A 2 -13.19 -25.72 -12.60
C ALA A 2 -14.22 -26.49 -11.74
N ALA A 3 -15.34 -25.85 -11.38
CA ALA A 3 -16.42 -26.50 -10.61
C ALA A 3 -17.04 -27.72 -11.31
N LYS A 4 -17.19 -27.68 -12.65
CA LYS A 4 -17.72 -28.81 -13.43
C LYS A 4 -16.75 -30.00 -13.47
N ALA A 5 -15.45 -29.71 -13.39
CA ALA A 5 -14.38 -30.71 -13.40
C ALA A 5 -13.89 -31.11 -11.99
N ASP A 6 -14.50 -30.54 -10.93
CA ASP A 6 -14.07 -30.67 -9.53
C ASP A 6 -12.57 -30.37 -9.29
N ILE A 7 -12.08 -29.31 -9.92
CA ILE A 7 -10.69 -28.85 -9.78
C ILE A 7 -10.65 -27.62 -8.87
N ASN A 8 -9.59 -27.49 -8.07
CA ASN A 8 -9.34 -26.31 -7.25
C ASN A 8 -8.99 -25.10 -8.12
N PHE A 9 -9.55 -23.94 -7.79
CA PHE A 9 -9.29 -22.67 -8.44
C PHE A 9 -8.94 -21.61 -7.39
N ALA A 10 -7.68 -21.18 -7.40
CA ALA A 10 -7.18 -20.18 -6.48
C ALA A 10 -6.96 -18.84 -7.20
N LEU A 11 -7.51 -17.78 -6.62
CA LEU A 11 -7.15 -16.41 -6.96
C LEU A 11 -5.81 -16.09 -6.30
N ASP A 12 -4.75 -15.89 -7.09
CA ASP A 12 -3.46 -15.47 -6.57
C ASP A 12 -3.54 -14.03 -6.03
N ALA A 13 -2.67 -13.72 -5.06
CA ALA A 13 -2.60 -12.40 -4.44
C ALA A 13 -1.45 -11.60 -5.06
N GLU A 14 -1.78 -10.39 -5.51
CA GLU A 14 -0.85 -9.48 -6.18
C GLU A 14 -0.48 -8.30 -5.24
N GLU A 15 -0.48 -7.07 -5.73
CA GLU A 15 -0.20 -5.85 -4.95
C GLU A 15 -1.27 -5.53 -3.91
N ALA A 16 -0.88 -4.80 -2.87
CA ALA A 16 -1.71 -4.52 -1.70
C ALA A 16 -2.98 -3.72 -2.01
N ASP A 17 -2.98 -2.89 -3.06
CA ASP A 17 -4.13 -2.09 -3.49
C ASP A 17 -5.21 -2.92 -4.20
N ARG A 18 -4.88 -4.12 -4.67
CA ARG A 18 -5.81 -5.06 -5.33
C ARG A 18 -6.50 -6.01 -4.36
N LEU A 19 -6.01 -6.15 -3.13
CA LEU A 19 -6.56 -7.09 -2.14
C LEU A 19 -8.07 -6.91 -1.91
N VAL A 20 -8.55 -5.68 -1.76
CA VAL A 20 -9.99 -5.45 -1.53
C VAL A 20 -10.83 -5.80 -2.77
N LEU A 21 -10.28 -5.62 -3.97
CA LEU A 21 -10.95 -6.00 -5.21
C LEU A 21 -11.06 -7.52 -5.34
N SER A 22 -9.99 -8.26 -5.02
CA SER A 22 -10.02 -9.73 -5.06
C SER A 22 -10.98 -10.30 -4.01
N LEU A 23 -11.08 -9.70 -2.82
CA LEU A 23 -12.07 -10.10 -1.80
C LEU A 23 -13.51 -9.86 -2.27
N LYS A 24 -13.80 -8.77 -2.98
CA LYS A 24 -15.13 -8.52 -3.56
C LYS A 24 -15.49 -9.55 -4.64
N LEU A 25 -14.52 -9.93 -5.47
CA LEU A 25 -14.73 -11.00 -6.46
C LEU A 25 -14.98 -12.34 -5.78
N LEU A 26 -14.21 -12.66 -4.73
CA LEU A 26 -14.39 -13.89 -3.96
C LEU A 26 -15.75 -13.94 -3.25
N ASP A 27 -16.19 -12.85 -2.61
CA ASP A 27 -17.51 -12.77 -1.96
C ASP A 27 -18.63 -13.03 -2.97
N ARG A 28 -18.59 -12.38 -4.13
CA ARG A 28 -19.54 -12.64 -5.22
C ARG A 28 -19.53 -14.11 -5.65
N LEU A 29 -18.34 -14.69 -5.88
CA LEU A 29 -18.22 -16.09 -6.31
C LEU A 29 -18.66 -17.07 -5.22
N ALA A 30 -18.42 -16.79 -3.95
CA ALA A 30 -18.82 -17.67 -2.86
C ALA A 30 -20.35 -17.84 -2.77
N ARG A 31 -21.09 -16.80 -3.18
CA ARG A 31 -22.56 -16.70 -3.21
C ARG A 31 -23.19 -17.06 -4.56
N GLU A 32 -22.40 -17.51 -5.53
CA GLU A 32 -22.89 -17.83 -6.87
C GLU A 32 -23.56 -19.21 -6.89
N ASP A 33 -24.87 -19.25 -7.11
CA ASP A 33 -25.68 -20.49 -7.09
C ASP A 33 -25.18 -21.53 -8.10
N SER A 34 -24.70 -21.09 -9.26
CA SER A 34 -24.19 -21.97 -10.31
C SER A 34 -22.93 -22.76 -9.90
N LEU A 35 -22.30 -22.41 -8.79
CA LEU A 35 -21.17 -23.15 -8.21
C LEU A 35 -21.58 -24.23 -7.19
N GLY A 36 -22.87 -24.33 -6.85
CA GLY A 36 -23.42 -25.40 -6.00
C GLY A 36 -22.57 -25.69 -4.76
N SER A 37 -22.32 -26.97 -4.47
CA SER A 37 -21.54 -27.43 -3.31
C SER A 37 -20.02 -27.51 -3.54
N TRP A 38 -19.50 -27.01 -4.67
CA TRP A 38 -18.07 -27.10 -5.02
C TRP A 38 -17.17 -26.44 -3.97
N ARG A 39 -16.12 -27.16 -3.55
CA ARG A 39 -15.23 -26.76 -2.43
C ARG A 39 -13.83 -26.35 -2.88
N GLY A 40 -13.65 -26.13 -4.18
CA GLY A 40 -12.36 -25.81 -4.79
C GLY A 40 -12.06 -24.31 -4.91
N LEU A 41 -12.98 -23.42 -4.52
CA LEU A 41 -12.77 -21.98 -4.59
C LEU A 41 -11.74 -21.54 -3.53
N GLY A 42 -10.71 -20.82 -3.96
CA GLY A 42 -9.67 -20.35 -3.06
C GLY A 42 -9.10 -18.97 -3.36
N LEU A 43 -8.36 -18.46 -2.38
CA LEU A 43 -7.69 -17.16 -2.40
C LEU A 43 -6.32 -17.30 -1.72
N ALA A 44 -5.30 -16.67 -2.30
CA ALA A 44 -4.02 -16.50 -1.62
C ALA A 44 -4.07 -15.31 -0.64
N VAL A 45 -3.46 -15.48 0.53
CA VAL A 45 -3.33 -14.43 1.55
C VAL A 45 -1.84 -14.25 1.85
N GLN A 46 -1.39 -13.00 1.85
CA GLN A 46 0.03 -12.65 2.01
C GLN A 46 0.30 -12.19 3.44
N ALA A 47 0.99 -13.01 4.23
CA ALA A 47 1.29 -12.77 5.65
C ALA A 47 2.16 -11.52 5.90
N TYR A 48 2.90 -11.04 4.91
CA TYR A 48 3.65 -9.78 5.03
C TYR A 48 2.75 -8.54 5.10
N GLN A 49 1.46 -8.63 4.76
CA GLN A 49 0.52 -7.51 4.81
C GLN A 49 -0.05 -7.42 6.22
N LYS A 50 -0.13 -6.20 6.75
CA LYS A 50 -0.64 -5.95 8.11
C LYS A 50 -2.11 -6.34 8.29
N ARG A 51 -2.86 -6.46 7.18
CA ARG A 51 -4.28 -6.84 7.15
C ARG A 51 -4.52 -8.35 7.07
N ALA A 52 -3.48 -9.17 6.95
CA ALA A 52 -3.64 -10.61 6.70
C ALA A 52 -4.48 -11.35 7.77
N PRO A 53 -4.34 -11.07 9.08
CA PRO A 53 -5.20 -11.67 10.10
C PRO A 53 -6.68 -11.31 9.90
N ASP A 54 -6.98 -10.03 9.62
CA ASP A 54 -8.36 -9.56 9.39
C ASP A 54 -8.96 -10.20 8.14
N VAL A 55 -8.16 -10.37 7.08
CA VAL A 55 -8.58 -11.08 5.87
C VAL A 55 -8.98 -12.51 6.19
N ILE A 56 -8.17 -13.24 6.96
CA ILE A 56 -8.48 -14.62 7.35
C ILE A 56 -9.77 -14.68 8.17
N ALA A 57 -9.96 -13.75 9.11
CA ALA A 57 -11.19 -13.66 9.90
C ALA A 57 -12.42 -13.41 9.00
N GLN A 58 -12.30 -12.51 8.01
CA GLN A 58 -13.38 -12.24 7.03
C GLN A 58 -13.65 -13.45 6.14
N LEU A 59 -12.63 -14.16 5.67
CA LEU A 59 -12.80 -15.40 4.89
C LEU A 59 -13.51 -16.48 5.71
N ALA A 60 -13.17 -16.63 6.98
CA ALA A 60 -13.84 -17.57 7.88
C ALA A 60 -15.31 -17.20 8.10
N ALA A 61 -15.61 -15.89 8.23
CA ALA A 61 -16.99 -15.41 8.32
C ALA A 61 -17.77 -15.69 7.03
N LEU A 62 -17.20 -15.37 5.86
CA LEU A 62 -17.81 -15.64 4.56
C LEU A 62 -18.06 -17.14 4.34
N ALA A 63 -17.10 -18.00 4.70
CA ALA A 63 -17.24 -19.45 4.59
C ALA A 63 -18.37 -19.99 5.49
N ARG A 64 -18.54 -19.44 6.69
CA ARG A 64 -19.65 -19.77 7.59
C ARG A 64 -20.98 -19.28 7.05
N GLU A 65 -21.05 -18.04 6.58
CA GLU A 65 -22.27 -17.42 6.07
C GLU A 65 -22.79 -18.12 4.81
N THR A 66 -21.91 -18.47 3.89
CA THR A 66 -22.26 -19.11 2.62
C THR A 66 -22.35 -20.64 2.70
N GLY A 67 -21.89 -21.23 3.81
CA GLY A 67 -21.72 -22.69 3.95
C GLY A 67 -20.66 -23.29 3.02
N ARG A 68 -19.93 -22.48 2.26
CA ARG A 68 -18.89 -22.93 1.32
C ARG A 68 -17.55 -23.03 2.05
N ARG A 69 -16.94 -24.22 2.01
CA ARG A 69 -15.53 -24.35 2.43
C ARG A 69 -14.63 -23.61 1.44
N LEU A 70 -13.81 -22.69 1.93
CA LEU A 70 -12.84 -21.95 1.11
C LEU A 70 -11.44 -22.52 1.27
N MET A 71 -10.68 -22.54 0.17
CA MET A 71 -9.26 -22.90 0.19
C MET A 71 -8.44 -21.63 0.39
N VAL A 72 -7.55 -21.60 1.38
CA VAL A 72 -6.74 -20.41 1.65
C VAL A 72 -5.26 -20.76 1.56
N ARG A 73 -4.61 -20.20 0.54
CA ARG A 73 -3.16 -20.34 0.36
C ARG A 73 -2.45 -19.24 1.15
N LEU A 74 -1.79 -19.62 2.24
CA LEU A 74 -0.97 -18.68 3.00
C LEU A 74 0.45 -18.64 2.44
N VAL A 75 0.86 -17.47 1.95
CA VAL A 75 2.22 -17.15 1.50
C VAL A 75 2.79 -16.04 2.36
N LYS A 76 4.11 -15.79 2.32
CA LYS A 76 4.68 -14.56 2.89
C LYS A 76 4.28 -13.35 2.06
N GLY A 77 4.69 -13.33 0.79
CA GLY A 77 4.39 -12.26 -0.16
C GLY A 77 5.54 -12.08 -1.16
N ALA A 78 5.26 -11.51 -2.33
CA ALA A 78 6.20 -11.50 -3.47
C ALA A 78 6.46 -10.09 -4.05
N TYR A 79 5.95 -9.03 -3.42
CA TYR A 79 5.99 -7.65 -3.94
C TYR A 79 6.56 -6.66 -2.92
N TRP A 80 7.33 -7.13 -1.93
CA TRP A 80 7.66 -6.36 -0.72
C TRP A 80 8.37 -5.03 -1.04
N ASP A 81 9.40 -5.07 -1.87
CA ASP A 81 10.17 -3.90 -2.30
C ASP A 81 9.32 -2.89 -3.08
N ASN A 82 8.45 -3.39 -3.96
CA ASN A 82 7.48 -2.58 -4.69
C ASN A 82 6.49 -1.90 -3.72
N GLU A 83 5.99 -2.59 -2.70
CA GLU A 83 5.10 -1.99 -1.69
C GLU A 83 5.80 -0.91 -0.87
N ILE A 84 7.07 -1.10 -0.51
CA ILE A 84 7.87 -0.05 0.14
C ILE A 84 8.00 1.18 -0.77
N LYS A 85 8.41 0.97 -2.03
CA LYS A 85 8.58 2.03 -3.02
C LYS A 85 7.27 2.78 -3.27
N ARG A 86 6.17 2.06 -3.53
CA ARG A 86 4.84 2.64 -3.80
C ARG A 86 4.34 3.47 -2.64
N ALA A 87 4.54 3.02 -1.39
CA ALA A 87 4.16 3.79 -0.22
C ALA A 87 4.98 5.08 -0.07
N GLN A 88 6.30 5.03 -0.33
CA GLN A 88 7.18 6.20 -0.30
C GLN A 88 6.83 7.22 -1.39
N VAL A 89 6.74 6.77 -2.65
CA VAL A 89 6.36 7.61 -3.79
C VAL A 89 4.98 8.22 -3.58
N GLY A 90 4.03 7.44 -3.07
CA GLY A 90 2.66 7.88 -2.80
C GLY A 90 2.50 8.76 -1.56
N GLY A 91 3.57 9.04 -0.80
CA GLY A 91 3.50 9.83 0.44
C GLY A 91 2.52 9.24 1.47
N ARG A 92 2.44 7.91 1.56
CA ARG A 92 1.49 7.21 2.46
C ARG A 92 1.86 7.44 3.93
N PRO A 93 0.90 7.38 4.88
CA PRO A 93 1.21 7.49 6.30
C PRO A 93 2.10 6.36 6.84
N GLY A 94 2.15 5.23 6.13
CA GLY A 94 3.03 4.11 6.43
C GLY A 94 2.95 3.01 5.37
N TYR A 95 3.53 1.86 5.67
CA TYR A 95 3.59 0.72 4.76
C TYR A 95 2.41 -0.25 4.95
N PRO A 96 1.83 -0.79 3.86
CA PRO A 96 0.82 -1.85 3.95
C PRO A 96 1.40 -3.20 4.37
N VAL A 97 2.74 -3.33 4.31
CA VAL A 97 3.51 -4.53 4.67
C VAL A 97 4.40 -4.28 5.90
N PHE A 98 4.82 -5.35 6.57
CA PHE A 98 5.87 -5.29 7.60
C PHE A 98 7.21 -4.92 6.96
N THR A 99 8.03 -4.14 7.66
CA THR A 99 9.34 -3.69 7.16
C THR A 99 10.50 -4.59 7.60
N THR A 100 10.26 -5.53 8.52
CA THR A 100 11.25 -6.52 8.96
C THR A 100 10.81 -7.94 8.59
N LYS A 101 11.78 -8.78 8.19
CA LYS A 101 11.54 -10.19 7.86
C LYS A 101 11.04 -10.99 9.08
N PRO A 102 11.60 -10.84 10.29
CA PRO A 102 11.05 -11.52 11.48
C PRO A 102 9.58 -11.19 11.77
N ALA A 103 9.14 -9.94 11.57
CA ALA A 103 7.73 -9.59 11.73
C ALA A 103 6.81 -10.28 10.69
N THR A 104 7.29 -10.47 9.46
CA THR A 104 6.57 -11.25 8.45
C THR A 104 6.50 -12.74 8.83
N ASP A 105 7.59 -13.30 9.36
CA ASP A 105 7.62 -14.69 9.81
C ASP A 105 6.66 -14.92 10.98
N LEU A 106 6.65 -14.02 11.97
CA LEU A 106 5.70 -14.02 13.07
C LEU A 106 4.26 -13.88 12.58
N SER A 107 3.99 -12.91 11.69
CA SER A 107 2.67 -12.74 11.07
C SER A 107 2.21 -14.00 10.35
N TYR A 108 3.11 -14.70 9.66
CA TYR A 108 2.78 -15.98 9.01
C TYR A 108 2.32 -17.02 10.04
N LEU A 109 3.01 -17.17 11.17
CA LEU A 109 2.63 -18.10 12.22
C LEU A 109 1.29 -17.75 12.87
N VAL A 110 1.03 -16.46 13.11
CA VAL A 110 -0.26 -15.96 13.61
C VAL A 110 -1.39 -16.27 12.63
N CYS A 111 -1.19 -15.95 11.34
CA CYS A 111 -2.13 -16.27 10.28
C CYS A 111 -2.35 -17.78 10.13
N ALA A 112 -1.30 -18.58 10.29
CA ALA A 112 -1.39 -20.02 10.17
C ALA A 112 -2.24 -20.64 11.30
N ARG A 113 -2.03 -20.19 12.54
CA ARG A 113 -2.89 -20.55 13.68
C ARG A 113 -4.35 -20.20 13.39
N ALA A 114 -4.62 -18.97 12.95
CA ALA A 114 -5.98 -18.52 12.63
C ALA A 114 -6.64 -19.37 11.51
N LEU A 115 -5.88 -19.81 10.51
CA LEU A 115 -6.39 -20.70 9.46
C LEU A 115 -6.69 -22.11 9.95
N ILE A 116 -5.82 -22.66 10.80
CA ILE A 116 -6.01 -23.98 11.42
C ILE A 116 -7.27 -23.97 12.30
N ASP A 117 -7.41 -22.95 13.13
CA ASP A 117 -8.55 -22.81 14.06
C ASP A 117 -9.87 -22.54 13.32
N ALA A 118 -9.82 -22.06 12.08
CA ALA A 118 -11.00 -21.85 11.24
C ALA A 118 -11.45 -23.12 10.49
N ALA A 119 -10.77 -24.25 10.65
CA ALA A 119 -11.23 -25.53 10.15
C ALA A 119 -12.58 -25.94 10.80
N PRO A 120 -13.48 -26.64 10.08
CA PRO A 120 -13.34 -27.13 8.71
C PRO A 120 -13.78 -26.11 7.63
N HIS A 121 -14.18 -24.89 8.02
CA HIS A 121 -14.71 -23.88 7.09
C HIS A 121 -13.64 -23.32 6.16
N LEU A 122 -12.40 -23.19 6.65
CA LEU A 122 -11.24 -22.89 5.83
C LEU A 122 -10.37 -24.14 5.71
N TYR A 123 -9.88 -24.38 4.50
CA TYR A 123 -8.84 -25.38 4.23
C TYR A 123 -7.50 -24.68 4.02
N GLY A 124 -6.63 -24.75 5.03
CA GLY A 124 -5.33 -24.11 5.02
C GLY A 124 -4.33 -24.80 4.08
N GLN A 125 -3.74 -24.01 3.18
CA GLN A 125 -2.69 -24.43 2.26
C GLN A 125 -1.43 -23.61 2.52
N PHE A 126 -0.42 -24.21 3.16
CA PHE A 126 0.74 -23.50 3.68
C PHE A 126 1.90 -23.51 2.69
N ALA A 127 2.04 -22.41 1.94
CA ALA A 127 3.09 -22.22 0.96
C ALA A 127 4.33 -21.60 1.62
N THR A 128 5.41 -22.38 1.75
CA THR A 128 6.68 -21.92 2.34
C THR A 128 7.85 -22.83 1.95
N HIS A 129 9.04 -22.23 1.88
CA HIS A 129 10.33 -22.91 1.77
C HIS A 129 11.17 -22.78 3.03
N ASN A 130 10.59 -22.25 4.11
CA ASN A 130 11.27 -22.09 5.39
C ASN A 130 10.95 -23.29 6.30
N ALA A 131 11.99 -24.05 6.67
CA ALA A 131 11.85 -25.25 7.48
C ALA A 131 11.27 -25.00 8.87
N HIS A 132 11.68 -23.90 9.53
CA HIS A 132 11.11 -23.51 10.82
C HIS A 132 9.60 -23.26 10.69
N THR A 133 9.18 -22.49 9.69
CA THR A 133 7.76 -22.25 9.41
C THR A 133 7.01 -23.55 9.14
N LEU A 134 7.57 -24.45 8.31
CA LEU A 134 6.96 -25.75 8.02
C LEU A 134 6.75 -26.57 9.30
N ALA A 135 7.80 -26.73 10.10
CA ALA A 135 7.77 -27.51 11.34
C ALA A 135 6.78 -26.91 12.35
N ALA A 136 6.79 -25.57 12.52
CA ALA A 136 5.89 -24.86 13.40
C ALA A 136 4.42 -25.08 12.99
N VAL A 137 4.09 -24.88 11.71
CA VAL A 137 2.72 -25.10 11.19
C VAL A 137 2.28 -26.54 11.39
N ARG A 138 3.16 -27.52 11.16
CA ARG A 138 2.84 -28.94 11.39
C ARG A 138 2.53 -29.23 12.85
N ALA A 139 3.34 -28.69 13.77
CA ALA A 139 3.09 -28.80 15.20
C ALA A 139 1.78 -28.10 15.61
N MET A 140 1.47 -26.94 15.02
CA MET A 140 0.24 -26.20 15.27
C MET A 140 -1.02 -26.94 14.81
N ALA A 141 -0.93 -27.67 13.70
CA ALA A 141 -2.08 -28.32 13.07
C ALA A 141 -2.62 -29.50 13.88
N GLY A 142 -1.75 -30.26 14.57
CA GLY A 142 -2.16 -31.50 15.23
C GLY A 142 -2.88 -32.43 14.25
N ASP A 143 -4.13 -32.76 14.56
CA ASP A 143 -5.00 -33.62 13.73
C ASP A 143 -5.78 -32.85 12.64
N VAL A 144 -5.70 -31.51 12.61
CA VAL A 144 -6.39 -30.70 11.60
C VAL A 144 -5.78 -30.99 10.23
N ARG A 145 -6.63 -31.35 9.26
CA ARG A 145 -6.19 -31.63 7.89
C ARG A 145 -5.77 -30.34 7.19
N ILE A 146 -4.51 -30.31 6.78
CA ILE A 146 -3.87 -29.20 6.06
C ILE A 146 -3.11 -29.73 4.83
N GLU A 147 -2.75 -28.84 3.91
CA GLU A 147 -1.72 -29.15 2.90
C GLU A 147 -0.57 -28.15 2.98
N HIS A 148 0.61 -28.60 2.55
CA HIS A 148 1.74 -27.73 2.27
C HIS A 148 1.86 -27.48 0.77
N GLN A 149 2.52 -26.37 0.43
CA GLN A 149 2.80 -26.03 -0.96
C GLN A 149 4.23 -25.57 -1.16
N ARG A 150 4.77 -25.92 -2.33
CA ARG A 150 6.08 -25.47 -2.79
C ARG A 150 6.02 -25.06 -4.25
N LEU A 151 7.08 -24.43 -4.71
CA LEU A 151 7.24 -24.05 -6.11
C LEU A 151 7.93 -25.19 -6.87
N HIS A 152 7.58 -25.38 -8.14
CA HIS A 152 8.30 -26.32 -9.00
C HIS A 152 9.76 -25.90 -9.15
N GLY A 153 10.69 -26.86 -9.05
CA GLY A 153 12.13 -26.62 -9.12
C GLY A 153 12.73 -26.00 -7.86
N MET A 154 11.95 -25.89 -6.78
CA MET A 154 12.43 -25.40 -5.48
C MET A 154 11.81 -26.15 -4.30
N GLY A 155 12.61 -26.37 -3.25
CA GLY A 155 12.15 -26.96 -2.00
C GLY A 155 11.96 -28.47 -2.01
N GLU A 156 12.38 -29.18 -3.06
CA GLU A 156 12.43 -30.65 -3.11
C GLU A 156 13.09 -31.21 -1.84
N VAL A 157 14.34 -30.82 -1.60
CA VAL A 157 15.15 -31.27 -0.45
C VAL A 157 14.45 -31.03 0.89
N LEU A 158 13.82 -29.86 1.08
CA LEU A 158 13.10 -29.54 2.31
C LEU A 158 11.92 -30.49 2.53
N TYR A 159 11.11 -30.68 1.49
CA TYR A 159 9.88 -31.46 1.61
C TYR A 159 10.12 -32.96 1.62
N ASP A 160 11.20 -33.43 1.02
CA ASP A 160 11.68 -34.82 1.13
C ASP A 160 12.13 -35.10 2.56
N ALA A 161 12.98 -34.23 3.15
CA ALA A 161 13.40 -34.35 4.55
C ALA A 161 12.21 -34.25 5.53
N ALA A 162 11.23 -33.39 5.23
CA ALA A 162 10.01 -33.31 6.02
C ALA A 162 9.14 -34.57 5.90
N ALA A 163 9.09 -35.21 4.73
CA ALA A 163 8.38 -36.47 4.54
C ALA A 163 9.07 -37.65 5.26
N GLU A 164 10.40 -37.68 5.28
CA GLU A 164 11.16 -38.64 6.09
C GLU A 164 10.90 -38.47 7.59
N ARG A 165 10.84 -37.21 8.06
CA ARG A 165 10.67 -36.90 9.49
C ARG A 165 9.23 -37.07 9.99
N PHE A 166 8.25 -36.63 9.21
CA PHE A 166 6.84 -36.53 9.62
C PHE A 166 5.91 -37.52 8.90
N GLY A 167 6.46 -38.35 8.00
CA GLY A 167 5.69 -39.19 7.09
C GLY A 167 5.12 -38.40 5.91
N ALA A 168 4.42 -39.09 5.01
CA ALA A 168 3.89 -38.50 3.79
C ALA A 168 3.05 -37.25 4.06
N LEU A 169 3.43 -36.13 3.44
CA LEU A 169 2.75 -34.85 3.53
C LEU A 169 1.74 -34.70 2.39
N SER A 170 0.58 -34.08 2.67
CA SER A 170 -0.25 -33.54 1.58
C SER A 170 0.48 -32.33 1.00
N LEU A 171 1.14 -32.53 -0.16
CA LEU A 171 2.01 -31.54 -0.79
C LEU A 171 1.50 -31.20 -2.19
N ARG A 172 1.35 -29.92 -2.50
CA ARG A 172 1.02 -29.42 -3.83
C ARG A 172 2.15 -28.57 -4.40
N THR A 173 2.54 -28.86 -5.62
CA THR A 173 3.53 -28.08 -6.37
C THR A 173 2.84 -27.00 -7.20
N TYR A 174 3.22 -25.74 -7.01
CA TYR A 174 2.88 -24.63 -7.91
C TYR A 174 3.82 -24.71 -9.12
N ALA A 175 3.25 -25.09 -10.27
CA ALA A 175 3.99 -25.30 -11.51
C ALA A 175 3.62 -24.23 -12.54
N PRO A 176 4.48 -23.22 -12.77
CA PRO A 176 4.30 -22.28 -13.87
C PRO A 176 4.36 -23.00 -15.21
N VAL A 177 3.46 -22.63 -16.12
CA VAL A 177 3.41 -23.18 -17.50
C VAL A 177 3.22 -22.00 -18.44
N GLY A 178 4.10 -21.85 -19.42
CA GLY A 178 4.08 -20.75 -20.37
C GLY A 178 5.23 -20.83 -21.36
N ALA A 179 5.21 -19.97 -22.38
CA ALA A 179 6.33 -19.81 -23.30
C ALA A 179 7.54 -19.20 -22.58
N HIS A 180 8.74 -19.34 -23.16
CA HIS A 180 9.97 -18.84 -22.55
C HIS A 180 9.89 -17.32 -22.24
N GLU A 181 9.37 -16.53 -23.17
CA GLU A 181 9.21 -15.08 -23.04
C GLU A 181 8.31 -14.67 -21.86
N ASP A 182 7.22 -15.42 -21.62
CA ASP A 182 6.28 -15.17 -20.53
C ASP A 182 6.86 -15.55 -19.15
N LEU A 183 7.80 -16.51 -19.14
CA LEU A 183 8.43 -17.00 -17.91
C LEU A 183 9.64 -16.17 -17.48
N LEU A 184 10.23 -15.34 -18.36
CA LEU A 184 11.40 -14.51 -18.02
C LEU A 184 11.11 -13.50 -16.90
N PRO A 185 10.03 -12.68 -16.95
CA PRO A 185 9.69 -11.78 -15.84
C PRO A 185 9.38 -12.55 -14.54
N TYR A 186 8.73 -13.71 -14.66
CA TYR A 186 8.45 -14.60 -13.53
C TYR A 186 9.75 -15.12 -12.89
N LEU A 187 10.72 -15.51 -13.70
CA LEU A 187 12.02 -16.01 -13.27
C LEU A 187 12.80 -14.95 -12.48
N VAL A 188 12.87 -13.71 -12.97
CA VAL A 188 13.56 -12.62 -12.27
C VAL A 188 12.96 -12.41 -10.87
N ARG A 189 11.63 -12.34 -10.78
CA ARG A 189 10.95 -12.21 -9.48
C ARG A 189 11.23 -13.41 -8.57
N ARG A 190 11.28 -14.62 -9.13
CA ARG A 190 11.56 -15.85 -8.39
C ARG A 190 12.99 -15.93 -7.87
N LEU A 191 13.95 -15.45 -8.66
CA LEU A 191 15.34 -15.29 -8.23
C LEU A 191 15.46 -14.28 -7.09
N LEU A 192 14.74 -13.16 -7.14
CA LEU A 192 14.74 -12.18 -6.04
C LEU A 192 14.08 -12.74 -4.76
N GLU A 193 12.96 -13.47 -4.89
CA GLU A 193 12.23 -14.06 -3.76
C GLU A 193 13.09 -15.04 -2.95
N ASN A 194 13.93 -15.84 -3.62
CA ASN A 194 14.73 -16.88 -2.98
C ASN A 194 16.23 -16.55 -2.86
N GLY A 195 16.71 -15.54 -3.59
CA GLY A 195 18.11 -15.13 -3.63
C GLY A 195 18.42 -13.90 -2.79
N ALA A 196 17.43 -13.24 -2.17
CA ALA A 196 17.71 -12.18 -1.21
C ALA A 196 18.52 -12.72 -0.01
N ASN A 197 19.47 -11.94 0.50
CA ASN A 197 20.37 -12.35 1.62
C ASN A 197 19.61 -12.78 2.89
N THR A 198 18.36 -12.35 3.06
CA THR A 198 17.50 -12.72 4.19
C THR A 198 16.60 -13.92 3.89
N SER A 199 16.69 -14.49 2.68
CA SER A 199 15.93 -15.66 2.27
C SER A 199 16.47 -16.91 2.94
N PHE A 200 15.55 -17.76 3.38
CA PHE A 200 15.90 -19.05 3.99
C PHE A 200 16.68 -19.95 3.03
N VAL A 201 16.33 -19.94 1.74
CA VAL A 201 17.01 -20.78 0.75
C VAL A 201 18.48 -20.38 0.61
N HIS A 202 18.77 -19.08 0.68
CA HIS A 202 20.15 -18.59 0.65
C HIS A 202 20.95 -19.03 1.89
N LEU A 203 20.36 -18.87 3.08
CA LEU A 203 20.98 -19.30 4.35
C LEU A 203 21.17 -20.82 4.45
N LEU A 204 20.27 -21.61 3.86
CA LEU A 204 20.38 -23.08 3.87
C LEU A 204 21.50 -23.58 2.96
N LEU A 205 21.77 -22.88 1.86
CA LEU A 205 22.82 -23.25 0.90
C LEU A 205 24.21 -22.71 1.32
N ASP A 206 24.27 -21.96 2.40
CA ASP A 206 25.50 -21.45 2.99
C ASP A 206 26.01 -22.44 4.06
N ASP A 207 27.04 -23.20 3.71
CA ASP A 207 27.66 -24.21 4.59
C ASP A 207 28.25 -23.62 5.88
N GLU A 208 28.48 -22.29 5.94
CA GLU A 208 28.97 -21.60 7.13
C GLU A 208 27.85 -21.22 8.12
N THR A 209 26.58 -21.29 7.71
CA THR A 209 25.44 -20.92 8.56
C THR A 209 25.02 -22.08 9.47
N PRO A 210 25.12 -21.95 10.82
CA PRO A 210 24.70 -23.02 11.73
C PRO A 210 23.20 -23.30 11.67
N PRO A 211 22.74 -24.55 11.82
CA PRO A 211 21.32 -24.91 11.83
C PRO A 211 20.49 -24.13 12.87
N GLU A 212 21.09 -23.80 14.02
CA GLU A 212 20.46 -23.04 15.09
C GLU A 212 20.09 -21.63 14.63
N THR A 213 20.89 -21.01 13.77
CA THR A 213 20.64 -19.69 13.17
C THR A 213 19.45 -19.74 12.21
N VAL A 214 19.29 -20.85 11.50
CA VAL A 214 18.18 -21.09 10.57
C VAL A 214 16.87 -21.40 11.31
N ALA A 215 16.97 -22.03 12.47
CA ALA A 215 15.85 -22.47 13.30
C ALA A 215 15.42 -21.47 14.40
N VAL A 216 15.92 -20.23 14.38
CA VAL A 216 15.57 -19.23 15.39
C VAL A 216 14.07 -18.90 15.38
N ASP A 217 13.49 -18.81 16.57
CA ASP A 217 12.10 -18.40 16.79
C ASP A 217 11.88 -16.93 16.37
N PRO A 218 11.00 -16.64 15.38
CA PRO A 218 10.70 -15.28 14.98
C PRO A 218 10.05 -14.44 16.08
N ILE A 219 9.41 -15.05 17.10
CA ILE A 219 8.86 -14.31 18.25
C ILE A 219 10.00 -13.65 19.02
N ALA A 220 11.01 -14.44 19.44
CA ALA A 220 12.17 -13.94 20.17
C ALA A 220 12.92 -12.85 19.37
N LEU A 221 13.03 -13.00 18.05
CA LEU A 221 13.65 -11.97 17.18
C LEU A 221 12.88 -10.65 17.19
N VAL A 222 11.55 -10.70 17.17
CA VAL A 222 10.70 -9.50 17.22
C VAL A 222 10.71 -8.86 18.60
N GLU A 223 10.70 -9.67 19.67
CA GLU A 223 10.80 -9.17 21.05
C GLU A 223 12.14 -8.50 21.34
N ALA A 224 13.24 -9.04 20.79
CA ALA A 224 14.57 -8.46 20.94
C ALA A 224 14.73 -7.13 20.19
N GLN A 225 14.07 -6.96 19.04
CA GLN A 225 14.14 -5.74 18.23
C GLN A 225 12.74 -5.34 17.73
N PRO A 226 11.88 -4.81 18.61
CA PRO A 226 10.54 -4.40 18.22
C PRO A 226 10.58 -3.14 17.37
N GLY A 227 9.63 -3.04 16.44
CA GLY A 227 9.42 -1.84 15.63
C GLY A 227 9.84 -1.96 14.16
N PRO A 228 9.84 -0.83 13.43
CA PRO A 228 10.14 -0.82 12.01
C PRO A 228 11.64 -1.03 11.73
N HIS A 229 11.97 -1.46 10.52
CA HIS A 229 13.37 -1.59 10.09
C HIS A 229 14.10 -0.24 10.11
N PRO A 230 15.26 -0.12 10.77
CA PRO A 230 15.91 1.17 11.04
C PRO A 230 16.42 1.88 9.77
N ARG A 231 16.68 1.15 8.69
CA ARG A 231 17.13 1.70 7.40
C ARG A 231 16.00 1.95 6.39
N ILE A 232 14.74 1.80 6.80
CA ILE A 232 13.57 2.05 5.94
C ILE A 232 12.78 3.21 6.58
N PRO A 233 13.11 4.47 6.24
CA PRO A 233 12.42 5.62 6.81
C PRO A 233 10.98 5.66 6.31
N LEU A 234 10.05 6.10 7.17
CA LEU A 234 8.65 6.30 6.76
C LEU A 234 8.55 7.21 5.53
N PRO A 235 7.49 7.10 4.71
CA PRO A 235 7.33 7.97 3.54
C PRO A 235 7.45 9.47 3.85
N ARG A 236 6.98 9.91 5.01
CA ARG A 236 7.07 11.30 5.50
C ARG A 236 8.52 11.77 5.73
N ASP A 237 9.43 10.85 6.03
CA ASP A 237 10.80 11.13 6.46
C ASP A 237 11.84 10.70 5.41
N MET A 238 11.40 10.30 4.21
CA MET A 238 12.26 9.69 3.19
C MET A 238 13.41 10.57 2.69
N TYR A 239 13.35 11.89 2.90
CA TYR A 239 14.37 12.84 2.45
C TYR A 239 15.36 13.25 3.55
N GLY A 240 15.17 12.80 4.80
CA GLY A 240 16.02 13.19 5.93
C GLY A 240 15.83 14.66 6.33
N ASP A 241 16.58 15.56 5.71
CA ASP A 241 16.66 16.99 6.04
C ASP A 241 15.36 17.77 5.78
N ARG A 242 14.40 17.17 5.08
CA ARG A 242 13.06 17.72 4.92
C ARG A 242 11.99 16.65 5.03
N ARG A 243 10.82 17.09 5.48
CA ARG A 243 9.58 16.31 5.45
C ARG A 243 9.07 16.20 4.01
N ASN A 244 8.67 15.00 3.61
CA ASN A 244 7.93 14.74 2.36
C ASN A 244 6.48 15.19 2.50
N SER A 245 5.84 15.53 1.38
CA SER A 245 4.41 15.74 1.30
C SER A 245 3.61 14.45 1.48
N GLU A 246 2.50 14.53 2.20
CA GLU A 246 1.58 13.39 2.37
C GLU A 246 0.62 13.28 1.18
N GLY A 247 0.38 12.07 0.69
CA GLY A 247 -0.58 11.77 -0.38
C GLY A 247 -1.84 11.07 0.11
N LEU A 248 -2.72 10.70 -0.83
CA LEU A 248 -3.98 10.00 -0.55
C LEU A 248 -4.08 8.67 -1.29
N ASP A 249 -4.63 7.65 -0.63
CA ASP A 249 -4.80 6.32 -1.20
C ASP A 249 -6.17 6.11 -1.81
N LEU A 250 -6.25 6.21 -3.13
CA LEU A 250 -7.50 6.01 -3.87
C LEU A 250 -8.00 4.56 -3.84
N SER A 251 -7.21 3.57 -3.39
CA SER A 251 -7.71 2.21 -3.15
C SER A 251 -8.61 2.14 -1.91
N ILE A 252 -8.46 3.08 -0.98
CA ILE A 252 -9.24 3.15 0.27
C ILE A 252 -10.60 3.81 0.01
N GLU A 253 -11.67 3.16 0.44
CA GLU A 253 -13.03 3.65 0.20
C GLU A 253 -13.36 4.96 0.93
N THR A 254 -12.91 5.10 2.18
CA THR A 254 -13.14 6.32 2.98
C THR A 254 -12.50 7.54 2.32
N VAL A 255 -11.25 7.41 1.84
CA VAL A 255 -10.57 8.46 1.07
C VAL A 255 -11.39 8.87 -0.16
N ARG A 256 -11.89 7.91 -0.96
CA ARG A 256 -12.74 8.25 -2.11
C ARG A 256 -14.05 8.93 -1.72
N LYS A 257 -14.66 8.55 -0.58
CA LYS A 257 -15.87 9.20 -0.06
C LYS A 257 -15.59 10.64 0.37
N GLU A 258 -14.50 10.87 1.07
CA GLU A 258 -14.05 12.21 1.50
C GLU A 258 -13.78 13.12 0.30
N LEU A 259 -13.10 12.63 -0.74
CA LEU A 259 -12.86 13.40 -1.97
C LEU A 259 -14.17 13.79 -2.68
N ARG A 260 -15.15 12.88 -2.75
CA ARG A 260 -16.49 13.21 -3.30
C ARG A 260 -17.21 14.24 -2.45
N ALA A 261 -17.16 14.11 -1.12
CA ALA A 261 -17.75 15.09 -0.21
C ALA A 261 -17.09 16.47 -0.39
N GLY A 262 -15.77 16.52 -0.55
CA GLY A 262 -15.02 17.75 -0.84
C GLY A 262 -15.46 18.42 -2.14
N LEU A 263 -15.68 17.63 -3.21
CA LEU A 263 -16.21 18.13 -4.48
C LEU A 263 -17.63 18.69 -4.35
N ALA A 264 -18.49 18.07 -3.54
CA ALA A 264 -19.86 18.51 -3.31
C ALA A 264 -19.94 19.74 -2.40
N ALA A 265 -19.00 19.90 -1.48
CA ALA A 265 -18.92 21.02 -0.55
C ALA A 265 -18.15 22.24 -1.10
N LEU A 266 -17.61 22.14 -2.32
CA LEU A 266 -16.87 23.24 -2.95
C LEU A 266 -17.82 24.42 -3.18
N ARG A 267 -17.52 25.54 -2.53
CA ARG A 267 -18.26 26.79 -2.71
C ARG A 267 -17.74 27.51 -3.95
N HIS A 268 -18.61 28.32 -4.56
CA HIS A 268 -18.21 29.18 -5.67
C HIS A 268 -17.04 30.09 -5.22
N GLY A 269 -15.96 30.06 -5.98
CA GLY A 269 -14.79 30.89 -5.72
C GLY A 269 -15.03 32.35 -6.13
N ASP A 270 -14.32 33.26 -5.48
CA ASP A 270 -14.18 34.66 -5.92
C ASP A 270 -12.70 35.02 -5.90
N GLY A 271 -12.05 34.86 -7.06
CA GLY A 271 -10.65 35.17 -7.27
C GLY A 271 -10.50 36.64 -7.61
N ARG A 272 -9.83 37.42 -6.75
CA ARG A 272 -9.63 38.85 -6.97
C ARG A 272 -8.20 39.27 -6.66
N PRO A 273 -7.71 40.39 -7.24
CA PRO A 273 -6.40 40.93 -6.88
C PRO A 273 -6.29 41.15 -5.36
N LEU A 274 -5.17 40.73 -4.79
CA LEU A 274 -4.79 40.93 -3.39
C LEU A 274 -3.52 41.77 -3.34
N ILE A 275 -3.63 43.02 -2.89
CA ILE A 275 -2.52 43.98 -2.89
C ILE A 275 -2.32 44.47 -1.47
N ASN A 276 -1.10 44.33 -0.95
CA ASN A 276 -0.73 44.73 0.42
C ASN A 276 -1.67 44.17 1.50
N GLY A 277 -2.09 42.90 1.35
CA GLY A 277 -2.99 42.22 2.29
C GLY A 277 -4.47 42.59 2.16
N ALA A 278 -4.85 43.48 1.23
CA ALA A 278 -6.24 43.87 0.98
C ALA A 278 -6.70 43.40 -0.40
N SER A 279 -7.85 42.73 -0.45
CA SER A 279 -8.49 42.38 -1.72
C SER A 279 -9.44 43.50 -2.14
N THR A 280 -9.47 43.79 -3.43
CA THR A 280 -10.35 44.82 -4.01
C THR A 280 -11.59 44.20 -4.62
N THR A 281 -12.74 44.82 -4.42
CA THR A 281 -14.00 44.45 -5.08
C THR A 281 -14.18 45.16 -6.42
N GLU A 282 -13.25 46.03 -6.80
CA GLU A 282 -13.32 46.81 -8.04
C GLU A 282 -12.87 46.00 -9.25
N GLY A 283 -13.47 46.31 -10.41
CA GLY A 283 -13.20 45.64 -11.68
C GLY A 283 -14.33 44.70 -12.11
N SER A 284 -14.40 44.42 -13.42
CA SER A 284 -15.28 43.39 -13.96
C SER A 284 -14.72 42.01 -13.64
N SER A 285 -15.58 41.12 -13.18
CA SER A 285 -15.26 39.70 -12.98
C SER A 285 -15.82 38.85 -14.12
N GLU A 286 -15.09 37.80 -14.47
CA GLU A 286 -15.52 36.78 -15.42
C GLU A 286 -15.98 35.52 -14.69
N THR A 287 -16.96 34.83 -15.25
CA THR A 287 -17.42 33.55 -14.72
C THR A 287 -16.39 32.47 -15.01
N VAL A 288 -15.87 31.82 -13.97
CA VAL A 288 -15.06 30.63 -14.11
C VAL A 288 -15.99 29.42 -14.26
N ARG A 289 -15.72 28.57 -15.25
CA ARG A 289 -16.55 27.41 -15.58
C ARG A 289 -15.75 26.12 -15.50
N ASN A 290 -16.42 25.07 -15.07
CA ASN A 290 -15.86 23.73 -15.07
C ASN A 290 -15.66 23.24 -16.53
N PRO A 291 -14.45 22.83 -16.93
CA PRO A 291 -14.18 22.40 -18.31
C PRO A 291 -14.91 21.11 -18.70
N LEU A 292 -15.40 20.32 -17.74
CA LEU A 292 -16.09 19.04 -18.01
C LEU A 292 -17.56 19.21 -18.43
N ASP A 293 -18.25 20.22 -17.88
CA ASP A 293 -19.71 20.37 -18.03
C ASP A 293 -20.20 21.82 -18.14
N LEU A 294 -19.28 22.80 -18.17
CA LEU A 294 -19.53 24.24 -18.25
C LEU A 294 -20.34 24.83 -17.10
N SER A 295 -20.55 24.07 -16.03
CA SER A 295 -21.15 24.57 -14.79
C SER A 295 -20.29 25.70 -14.21
N GLU A 296 -20.94 26.70 -13.62
CA GLU A 296 -20.25 27.78 -12.94
C GLU A 296 -19.61 27.29 -11.65
N ILE A 297 -18.34 27.64 -11.44
CA ILE A 297 -17.58 27.27 -10.24
C ILE A 297 -17.11 28.48 -9.43
N GLY A 298 -17.33 29.68 -9.94
CA GLY A 298 -16.92 30.92 -9.30
C GLY A 298 -16.77 32.07 -10.28
N GLN A 299 -16.14 33.13 -9.80
CA GLN A 299 -15.79 34.30 -10.57
C GLN A 299 -14.32 34.64 -10.34
N SER A 300 -13.69 35.25 -11.35
CA SER A 300 -12.33 35.75 -11.27
C SER A 300 -12.24 37.14 -11.88
N ALA A 301 -11.57 38.07 -11.21
CA ALA A 301 -11.30 39.41 -11.72
C ALA A 301 -9.81 39.56 -12.05
N GLU A 302 -9.51 40.04 -13.24
CA GLU A 302 -8.14 40.37 -13.63
C GLU A 302 -7.70 41.71 -13.03
N ALA A 303 -6.39 41.82 -12.73
CA ALA A 303 -5.82 43.05 -12.21
C ALA A 303 -5.73 44.11 -13.32
N GLY A 304 -6.31 45.28 -13.09
CA GLY A 304 -6.17 46.44 -13.97
C GLY A 304 -4.80 47.13 -13.84
N LYS A 305 -4.45 48.00 -14.80
CA LYS A 305 -3.16 48.70 -14.83
C LYS A 305 -2.83 49.43 -13.52
N ALA A 306 -3.77 50.19 -12.96
CA ALA A 306 -3.56 50.93 -11.72
C ALA A 306 -3.32 50.00 -10.51
N GLN A 307 -3.99 48.85 -10.48
CA GLN A 307 -3.79 47.83 -9.44
C GLN A 307 -2.40 47.18 -9.57
N ILE A 308 -1.94 46.92 -10.80
CA ILE A 308 -0.58 46.43 -11.07
C ILE A 308 0.47 47.44 -10.60
N GLU A 309 0.31 48.72 -10.92
CA GLU A 309 1.21 49.80 -10.47
C GLU A 309 1.24 49.91 -8.94
N ALA A 310 0.08 49.83 -8.29
CA ALA A 310 -0.02 49.82 -6.83
C ALA A 310 0.67 48.59 -6.21
N ALA A 311 0.56 47.42 -6.84
CA ALA A 311 1.22 46.19 -6.39
C ALA A 311 2.75 46.32 -6.45
N PHE A 312 3.30 46.88 -7.54
CA PHE A 312 4.74 47.13 -7.66
C PHE A 312 5.24 48.14 -6.61
N ALA A 313 4.49 49.24 -6.40
CA ALA A 313 4.85 50.23 -5.39
C ALA A 313 4.84 49.63 -3.97
N ALA A 314 3.82 48.84 -3.63
CA ALA A 314 3.74 48.15 -2.33
C ALA A 314 4.87 47.13 -2.16
N ALA A 315 5.20 46.35 -3.20
CA ALA A 315 6.29 45.38 -3.17
C ALA A 315 7.65 46.08 -2.99
N ALA A 316 7.91 47.17 -3.71
CA ALA A 316 9.14 47.96 -3.57
C ALA A 316 9.29 48.57 -2.17
N HIS A 317 8.17 49.04 -1.58
CA HIS A 317 8.17 49.57 -0.23
C HIS A 317 8.45 48.49 0.84
N ALA A 318 7.87 47.28 0.69
CA ALA A 318 8.04 46.18 1.63
C ALA A 318 9.37 45.41 1.48
N GLN A 319 10.05 45.54 0.34
CA GLN A 319 11.23 44.74 0.00
C GLN A 319 12.38 44.88 1.02
N PRO A 320 12.77 46.08 1.51
CA PRO A 320 13.88 46.21 2.46
C PRO A 320 13.63 45.45 3.77
N ASP A 321 12.43 45.57 4.34
CA ASP A 321 12.04 44.89 5.57
C ASP A 321 11.93 43.36 5.36
N TRP A 322 11.46 42.93 4.19
CA TRP A 322 11.39 41.51 3.83
C TRP A 322 12.79 40.89 3.66
N ASP A 323 13.72 41.65 3.08
CA ASP A 323 15.10 41.20 2.93
C ASP A 323 15.82 41.10 4.28
N ALA A 324 15.67 42.14 5.13
CA ALA A 324 16.25 42.22 6.47
C ALA A 324 15.81 41.09 7.42
N ARG A 325 14.66 40.44 7.17
CA ARG A 325 14.23 39.24 7.93
C ARG A 325 15.20 38.06 7.81
N GLY A 326 15.96 37.98 6.71
CA GLY A 326 16.90 36.87 6.46
C GLY A 326 16.23 35.54 6.09
N GLY A 327 17.05 34.59 5.63
CA GLY A 327 16.59 33.31 5.07
C GLY A 327 15.81 32.45 6.06
N ALA A 328 16.30 32.30 7.30
CA ALA A 328 15.67 31.48 8.32
C ALA A 328 14.24 31.93 8.69
N ALA A 329 14.01 33.24 8.83
CA ALA A 329 12.66 33.75 9.13
C ALA A 329 11.70 33.56 7.93
N ARG A 330 12.21 33.70 6.69
CA ARG A 330 11.42 33.43 5.48
C ARG A 330 11.12 31.94 5.31
N ALA A 331 12.05 31.06 5.69
CA ALA A 331 11.85 29.61 5.67
C ALA A 331 10.69 29.16 6.57
N GLN A 332 10.52 29.80 7.74
CA GLN A 332 9.39 29.52 8.63
C GLN A 332 8.04 29.80 7.95
N ILE A 333 7.95 30.88 7.17
CA ILE A 333 6.73 31.24 6.42
C ILE A 333 6.45 30.19 5.34
N LEU A 334 7.47 29.77 4.59
CA LEU A 334 7.32 28.70 3.60
C LEU A 334 6.86 27.37 4.23
N ARG A 335 7.38 27.01 5.40
CA ARG A 335 6.90 25.81 6.12
C ARG A 335 5.44 25.94 6.57
N ALA A 336 5.06 27.10 7.09
CA ALA A 336 3.67 27.37 7.45
C ALA A 336 2.75 27.29 6.21
N MET A 337 3.19 27.77 5.05
CA MET A 337 2.47 27.60 3.78
C MET A 337 2.32 26.13 3.39
N ALA A 338 3.39 25.33 3.50
CA ALA A 338 3.33 23.90 3.23
C ALA A 338 2.33 23.16 4.12
N ASP A 339 2.32 23.48 5.42
CA ASP A 339 1.38 22.91 6.37
C ASP A 339 -0.06 23.35 6.08
N ALA A 340 -0.29 24.62 5.69
CA ALA A 340 -1.60 25.11 5.28
C ALA A 340 -2.12 24.41 4.01
N LEU A 341 -1.26 24.19 3.01
CA LEU A 341 -1.61 23.43 1.80
C LEU A 341 -2.07 22.01 2.15
N GLU A 342 -1.36 21.34 3.06
CA GLU A 342 -1.72 19.99 3.51
C GLU A 342 -2.99 19.94 4.36
N VAL A 343 -3.20 20.89 5.26
CA VAL A 343 -4.43 21.01 6.07
C VAL A 343 -5.65 21.23 5.18
N HIS A 344 -5.51 22.04 4.13
CA HIS A 344 -6.59 22.38 3.21
C HIS A 344 -6.64 21.52 1.94
N ARG A 345 -5.87 20.41 1.88
CA ARG A 345 -5.74 19.57 0.68
C ARG A 345 -7.07 19.17 0.05
N GLY A 346 -8.08 18.82 0.85
CA GLY A 346 -9.37 18.36 0.34
C GLY A 346 -10.08 19.42 -0.52
N ARG A 347 -10.04 20.69 -0.06
CA ARG A 347 -10.57 21.83 -0.81
C ARG A 347 -9.73 22.12 -2.06
N LEU A 348 -8.41 22.09 -1.94
CA LEU A 348 -7.50 22.38 -3.06
C LEU A 348 -7.60 21.32 -4.17
N ILE A 349 -7.68 20.04 -3.80
CA ILE A 349 -7.93 18.94 -4.73
C ILE A 349 -9.28 19.15 -5.43
N ALA A 350 -10.34 19.46 -4.67
CA ALA A 350 -11.66 19.71 -5.26
C ALA A 350 -11.64 20.88 -6.25
N LEU A 351 -10.92 21.96 -5.93
CA LEU A 351 -10.73 23.11 -6.82
C LEU A 351 -9.97 22.71 -8.09
N ALA A 352 -8.81 22.06 -7.98
CA ALA A 352 -8.03 21.61 -9.14
C ALA A 352 -8.81 20.67 -10.07
N VAL A 353 -9.67 19.82 -9.50
CA VAL A 353 -10.57 18.94 -10.29
C VAL A 353 -11.65 19.75 -11.00
N ARG A 354 -12.29 20.71 -10.31
CA ARG A 354 -13.45 21.46 -10.84
C ARG A 354 -13.06 22.60 -11.77
N GLU A 355 -11.93 23.26 -11.51
CA GLU A 355 -11.45 24.42 -12.25
C GLU A 355 -10.53 24.03 -13.39
N ALA A 356 -9.54 23.16 -13.12
CA ALA A 356 -8.55 22.75 -14.11
C ALA A 356 -8.85 21.40 -14.78
N GLY A 357 -9.96 20.74 -14.41
CA GLY A 357 -10.36 19.46 -15.00
C GLY A 357 -9.44 18.28 -14.67
N LYS A 358 -8.62 18.40 -13.60
CA LYS A 358 -7.64 17.37 -13.25
C LYS A 358 -8.29 16.08 -12.76
N THR A 359 -7.62 14.95 -13.01
CA THR A 359 -7.97 13.70 -12.32
C THR A 359 -7.64 13.81 -10.83
N TRP A 360 -8.24 12.96 -9.99
CA TRP A 360 -7.90 12.95 -8.56
C TRP A 360 -6.43 12.68 -8.30
N SER A 361 -5.82 11.77 -9.06
CA SER A 361 -4.40 11.45 -8.92
C SER A 361 -3.52 12.67 -9.22
N ASP A 362 -3.82 13.40 -10.29
CA ASP A 362 -3.04 14.59 -10.69
C ASP A 362 -3.24 15.73 -9.70
N ALA A 363 -4.47 15.94 -9.22
CA ALA A 363 -4.79 16.97 -8.23
C ALA A 363 -4.12 16.68 -6.86
N ILE A 364 -4.06 15.41 -6.44
CA ILE A 364 -3.29 15.00 -5.26
C ILE A 364 -1.80 15.29 -5.48
N GLY A 365 -1.27 14.94 -6.66
CA GLY A 365 0.12 15.20 -7.04
C GLY A 365 0.48 16.70 -7.01
N GLU A 366 -0.39 17.56 -7.52
CA GLU A 366 -0.18 19.01 -7.55
C GLU A 366 -0.15 19.64 -6.16
N VAL A 367 -1.09 19.29 -5.28
CA VAL A 367 -1.07 19.80 -3.89
C VAL A 367 0.20 19.35 -3.16
N ARG A 368 0.63 18.12 -3.43
CA ARG A 368 1.90 17.59 -2.90
C ARG A 368 3.10 18.37 -3.43
N GLU A 369 3.18 18.58 -4.74
CA GLU A 369 4.25 19.32 -5.39
C GLU A 369 4.37 20.75 -4.84
N ALA A 370 3.25 21.45 -4.67
CA ALA A 370 3.22 22.79 -4.07
C ALA A 370 3.76 22.79 -2.62
N ALA A 371 3.37 21.81 -1.81
CA ALA A 371 3.88 21.67 -0.44
C ALA A 371 5.38 21.27 -0.42
N ASP A 372 5.81 20.44 -1.36
CA ASP A 372 7.20 20.03 -1.50
C ASP A 372 8.10 21.19 -1.92
N PHE A 373 7.67 22.04 -2.85
CA PHE A 373 8.41 23.26 -3.20
C PHE A 373 8.60 24.18 -2.00
N CYS A 374 7.52 24.42 -1.23
CA CYS A 374 7.60 25.23 -0.02
C CYS A 374 8.64 24.68 0.97
N ARG A 375 8.64 23.36 1.22
CA ARG A 375 9.59 22.72 2.15
C ARG A 375 11.01 22.67 1.61
N TYR A 376 11.17 22.43 0.31
CA TYR A 376 12.47 22.39 -0.35
C TYR A 376 13.14 23.76 -0.33
N TYR A 377 12.43 24.81 -0.73
CA TYR A 377 12.98 26.17 -0.70
C TYR A 377 13.17 26.71 0.72
N ALA A 378 12.35 26.28 1.69
CA ALA A 378 12.60 26.57 3.11
C ALA A 378 13.94 25.99 3.58
N LEU A 379 14.22 24.72 3.24
CA LEU A 379 15.51 24.09 3.57
C LEU A 379 16.69 24.84 2.91
N LEU A 380 16.55 25.24 1.64
CA LEU A 380 17.60 25.99 0.95
C LEU A 380 17.82 27.38 1.54
N ALA A 381 16.76 28.04 2.03
CA ALA A 381 16.87 29.38 2.62
C ALA A 381 17.56 29.39 4.00
N GLU A 382 17.68 28.24 4.66
CA GLU A 382 18.38 28.09 5.94
C GLU A 382 19.84 27.67 5.80
N ARG A 383 20.20 27.17 4.61
CA ARG A 383 21.58 26.86 4.25
C ARG A 383 22.26 28.12 3.72
#